data_AF-A0A847MDI0-F1
#
_entry.id   AF-A0A847MDI0-F1
#
_cell.length_a   1.000
_cell.length_b   1.000
_cell.length_c   1.000
_cell.angle_alpha   90.00
_cell.angle_beta   90.00
_cell.angle_gamma   90.00
#
_symmetry.space_group_name_H-M   'P 1'
#
loop_
_entity.id
_entity.type
_entity.pdbx_description
1 polymer ?
#
loop_
_entity_poly.entity_id
_entity_poly.type
_entity_poly.pdbx_seq_one_letter_code
_entity_poly.pdbx_strand_id
1 'polypeptide(L)'
;QLGKAIIKEIFASSKRKKELELTDMEYAILNVLEERFESSEEFKEDVKELSSILGGDIFEGWVEQRSVHRKIEGSVRRFLRKKYYKRFDMNQEKFEELFQLIMSKVENYAE
;
A
#
# COMPACT_ATOMS: atom_id res chain seq x y z
N GLN A 1 12.13 26.84 -14.23
CA GLN A 1 12.37 26.55 -12.79
C GLN A 1 11.57 25.34 -12.29
N LEU A 2 10.37 25.05 -12.82
CA LEU A 2 9.58 23.84 -12.49
C LEU A 2 10.34 22.51 -12.57
N GLY A 3 11.16 22.30 -13.60
CA GLY A 3 11.90 21.03 -13.77
C GLY A 3 12.88 20.68 -12.64
N LYS A 4 13.46 21.69 -11.95
CA LYS A 4 14.40 21.43 -10.84
C LYS A 4 13.69 21.01 -9.54
N ALA A 5 12.44 21.45 -9.33
CA ALA A 5 11.65 21.08 -8.15
C ALA A 5 11.15 19.62 -8.29
N ILE A 6 10.58 19.29 -9.46
CA ILE A 6 10.10 17.94 -9.78
C ILE A 6 11.23 16.90 -9.65
N ILE A 7 12.42 17.21 -10.19
CA ILE A 7 13.58 16.32 -10.08
C ILE A 7 13.98 16.10 -8.61
N LYS A 8 13.97 17.15 -7.77
CA LYS A 8 14.31 17.03 -6.35
C LYS A 8 13.31 16.15 -5.59
N GLU A 9 12.02 16.29 -5.87
CA GLU A 9 10.96 15.47 -5.25
C GLU A 9 11.05 14.00 -5.64
N ILE A 10 11.35 13.72 -6.92
CA ILE A 10 11.61 12.36 -7.42
C ILE A 10 12.84 11.75 -6.73
N PHE A 11 13.95 12.50 -6.64
CA PHE A 11 15.16 12.02 -5.97
C PHE A 11 14.95 11.81 -4.46
N ALA A 12 14.23 12.70 -3.79
CA ALA A 12 13.91 12.56 -2.37
C ALA A 12 13.02 11.32 -2.11
N SER A 13 12.02 11.09 -2.96
CA SER A 13 11.15 9.91 -2.90
C SER A 13 11.92 8.62 -3.16
N SER A 14 12.82 8.61 -4.15
CA SER A 14 13.69 7.47 -4.45
C SER A 14 14.69 7.19 -3.32
N LYS A 15 15.26 8.23 -2.71
CA LYS A 15 16.18 8.12 -1.56
C LYS A 15 15.46 7.55 -0.35
N ARG A 16 14.29 8.09 0.00
CA ARG A 16 13.47 7.63 1.13
C ARG A 16 13.04 6.17 0.96
N LYS A 17 12.55 5.78 -0.23
CA LYS A 17 12.22 4.38 -0.54
C LYS A 17 13.42 3.45 -0.29
N LYS A 18 14.61 3.85 -0.77
CA LYS A 18 15.83 3.06 -0.65
C LYS A 18 16.32 2.97 0.81
N GLU A 19 16.20 4.04 1.58
CA GLU A 19 16.49 4.06 3.02
C GLU A 19 15.51 3.20 3.83
N LEU A 20 14.26 3.08 3.37
CA LEU A 20 13.25 2.26 4.03
C LEU A 20 13.30 0.78 3.62
N GLU A 21 14.09 0.41 2.62
CA GLU A 21 14.18 -0.96 2.09
C GLU A 21 12.78 -1.52 1.75
N LEU A 22 12.02 -0.74 0.97
CA LEU A 22 10.66 -1.09 0.52
C LEU A 22 10.62 -1.35 -0.98
N THR A 23 9.76 -2.28 -1.40
CA THR A 23 9.38 -2.49 -2.81
C THR A 23 8.56 -1.30 -3.34
N ASP A 24 8.32 -1.23 -4.66
CA ASP A 24 7.43 -0.20 -5.23
C ASP A 24 6.01 -0.29 -4.68
N MET A 25 5.46 -1.51 -4.59
CA MET A 25 4.16 -1.75 -3.97
C MET A 25 4.13 -1.30 -2.51
N GLU A 26 5.10 -1.72 -1.70
CA GLU A 26 5.15 -1.37 -0.27
C GLU A 26 5.26 0.14 -0.07
N TYR A 27 6.08 0.83 -0.86
CA TYR A 27 6.24 2.27 -0.78
C TYR A 27 4.96 3.02 -1.22
N ALA A 28 4.29 2.55 -2.28
CA ALA A 28 3.03 3.12 -2.74
C ALA A 28 1.93 2.99 -1.68
N ILE A 29 1.85 1.84 -1.00
CA ILE A 29 0.93 1.59 0.12
C ILE A 29 1.28 2.46 1.31
N LEU A 30 2.57 2.59 1.65
CA LEU A 30 3.03 3.43 2.77
C LEU A 30 2.58 4.88 2.59
N ASN A 31 2.76 5.45 1.40
CA ASN A 31 2.33 6.83 1.14
C ASN A 31 0.83 7.03 1.38
N VAL A 32 -0.02 6.07 0.98
CA VAL A 32 -1.46 6.12 1.25
C VAL A 32 -1.74 6.14 2.75
N LEU A 33 -1.03 5.32 3.54
CA LEU A 33 -1.22 5.25 4.99
C LEU A 33 -0.78 6.55 5.68
N GLU A 34 0.38 7.09 5.31
CA GLU A 34 0.92 8.33 5.89
C GLU A 34 0.08 9.56 5.52
N GLU A 35 -0.43 9.64 4.29
CA GLU A 35 -1.35 10.68 3.86
C GLU A 35 -2.68 10.62 4.63
N ARG A 36 -3.15 9.42 4.97
CA ARG A 36 -4.45 9.20 5.61
C ARG A 36 -4.42 9.39 7.12
N PHE A 37 -3.33 9.00 7.77
CA PHE A 37 -3.26 8.85 9.23
C PHE A 37 -2.13 9.63 9.89
N GLU A 38 -1.44 10.48 9.13
CA GLU A 38 -0.17 11.12 9.52
C GLU A 38 0.97 10.11 9.67
N SER A 39 2.22 10.56 9.49
CA SER A 39 3.37 9.65 9.44
C SER A 39 3.57 8.87 10.75
N SER A 40 3.77 7.56 10.63
CA SER A 40 4.10 6.66 11.75
C SER A 40 5.07 5.58 11.28
N GLU A 41 6.14 5.34 12.06
CA GLU A 41 7.12 4.28 11.78
C GLU A 41 6.48 2.88 11.74
N GLU A 42 5.38 2.67 12.46
CA GLU A 42 4.65 1.40 12.50
C GLU A 42 4.06 1.02 11.13
N PHE A 43 3.76 2.01 10.28
CA PHE A 43 3.21 1.72 8.94
C PHE A 43 4.24 1.03 8.04
N LYS A 44 5.53 1.28 8.25
CA LYS A 44 6.59 0.57 7.52
C LYS A 44 6.52 -0.93 7.79
N GLU A 45 6.29 -1.33 9.04
CA GLU A 45 6.17 -2.74 9.42
C GLU A 45 4.87 -3.33 8.89
N ASP A 46 3.77 -2.57 8.97
CA ASP A 46 2.47 -2.98 8.43
C ASP A 46 2.52 -3.25 6.91
N VAL A 47 3.19 -2.40 6.11
CA VAL A 47 3.27 -2.64 4.66
C VAL A 47 4.11 -3.86 4.32
N LYS A 48 5.17 -4.15 5.09
CA LYS A 48 5.97 -5.37 4.94
C LYS A 48 5.17 -6.62 5.34
N GLU A 49 4.38 -6.55 6.42
CA GLU A 49 3.47 -7.63 6.81
C GLU A 49 2.45 -7.92 5.70
N LEU A 50 1.81 -6.87 5.16
CA LEU A 50 0.86 -7.01 4.06
C LEU A 50 1.52 -7.62 2.82
N SER A 51 2.68 -7.11 2.42
CA SER A 51 3.47 -7.64 1.30
C SER A 51 3.78 -9.13 1.48
N SER A 52 4.21 -9.54 2.68
CA SER A 52 4.43 -10.95 2.99
C SER A 52 3.17 -11.82 2.94
N ILE A 53 2.00 -11.27 3.30
CA ILE A 53 0.71 -11.98 3.20
C ILE A 53 0.33 -12.20 1.73
N LEU A 54 0.62 -11.23 0.87
CA LEU A 54 0.22 -11.26 -0.54
C LEU A 54 1.22 -12.00 -1.44
N GLY A 55 2.51 -12.05 -1.08
CA GLY A 55 3.59 -12.49 -1.96
C GLY A 55 3.44 -13.89 -2.56
N GLY A 56 2.68 -14.80 -1.94
CA GLY A 56 2.39 -16.12 -2.51
C GLY A 56 1.38 -16.12 -3.67
N ASP A 57 0.67 -15.02 -3.88
CA ASP A 57 -0.41 -14.87 -4.85
C ASP A 57 -0.14 -13.80 -5.92
N ILE A 58 0.92 -13.01 -5.75
CA ILE A 58 1.35 -11.99 -6.71
C ILE A 58 2.30 -12.62 -7.74
N PHE A 59 1.89 -12.63 -9.00
CA PHE A 59 2.68 -13.06 -10.16
C PHE A 59 2.13 -12.41 -11.43
N GLU A 60 2.92 -12.33 -12.51
CA GLU A 60 2.48 -11.69 -13.75
C GLU A 60 1.10 -12.18 -14.24
N GLY A 61 0.16 -11.25 -14.42
CA GLY A 61 -1.21 -11.55 -14.84
C GLY A 61 -2.16 -12.04 -13.74
N TRP A 62 -1.76 -11.99 -12.46
CA TRP A 62 -2.63 -12.38 -11.34
C TRP A 62 -3.96 -11.60 -11.29
N VAL A 63 -3.94 -10.34 -11.71
CA VAL A 63 -5.12 -9.44 -11.70
C VAL A 63 -6.26 -10.01 -12.56
N GLU A 64 -5.93 -10.61 -13.71
CA GLU A 64 -6.92 -11.21 -14.62
C GLU A 64 -7.45 -12.56 -14.12
N GLN A 65 -6.75 -13.20 -13.17
CA GLN A 65 -7.20 -14.45 -12.57
C GLN A 65 -8.19 -14.18 -11.45
N ARG A 66 -9.49 -14.19 -11.80
CA ARG A 66 -10.62 -13.89 -10.88
C ARG A 66 -10.54 -14.56 -9.51
N SER A 67 -10.05 -15.80 -9.43
CA SER A 67 -9.89 -16.52 -8.15
C SER A 67 -8.77 -15.93 -7.28
N VAL A 68 -7.63 -15.62 -7.89
CA VAL A 68 -6.45 -15.03 -7.24
C VAL A 68 -6.76 -13.60 -6.82
N HIS A 69 -7.36 -12.80 -7.71
CA HIS A 69 -7.79 -11.43 -7.42
C HIS A 69 -8.72 -11.37 -6.21
N ARG A 70 -9.78 -12.20 -6.17
CA ARG A 70 -10.68 -12.30 -4.99
C ARG A 70 -9.97 -12.74 -3.71
N LYS A 71 -8.96 -13.61 -3.82
CA LYS A 71 -8.17 -14.06 -2.67
C LYS A 71 -7.37 -12.90 -2.10
N ILE A 72 -6.71 -12.12 -2.96
CA ILE A 72 -5.95 -10.92 -2.61
C ILE A 72 -6.86 -9.86 -2.00
N GLU A 73 -7.99 -9.53 -2.64
CA GLU A 73 -9.00 -8.61 -2.09
C GLU A 73 -9.40 -9.00 -0.66
N GLY A 74 -9.72 -10.28 -0.46
CA GLY A 74 -10.08 -10.80 0.86
C GLY A 74 -8.96 -10.64 1.89
N SER A 75 -7.70 -10.89 1.48
CA SER A 75 -6.52 -10.74 2.34
C SER A 75 -6.26 -9.28 2.72
N VAL A 76 -6.28 -8.37 1.73
CA VAL A 76 -6.14 -6.92 1.96
C VAL A 76 -7.25 -6.41 2.88
N ARG A 77 -8.52 -6.76 2.59
CA ARG A 77 -9.66 -6.32 3.40
C ARG A 77 -9.58 -6.81 4.85
N ARG A 78 -9.20 -8.08 5.06
CA ARG A 78 -9.00 -8.63 6.42
C ARG A 78 -7.86 -7.94 7.16
N PHE A 79 -6.74 -7.73 6.49
CA PHE A 79 -5.59 -7.04 7.05
C PHE A 79 -5.97 -5.63 7.50
N LEU A 80 -6.55 -4.83 6.60
CA LEU A 80 -6.92 -3.46 6.89
C LEU A 80 -7.95 -3.36 8.03
N ARG A 81 -8.93 -4.27 8.03
CA ARG A 81 -9.96 -4.30 9.08
C ARG A 81 -9.37 -4.61 10.45
N LYS A 82 -8.40 -5.53 10.51
CA LYS A 82 -7.72 -5.92 11.76
C LYS A 82 -6.85 -4.78 12.32
N LYS A 83 -6.11 -4.08 11.44
CA LYS A 83 -5.11 -3.08 11.82
C LYS A 83 -5.67 -1.68 12.02
N TYR A 84 -6.53 -1.21 11.11
CA TYR A 84 -6.89 0.22 11.04
C TYR A 84 -8.31 0.52 11.51
N TYR A 85 -9.28 -0.38 11.30
CA TYR A 85 -10.69 -0.07 11.50
C TYR A 85 -11.00 0.44 12.92
N LYS A 86 -10.59 -0.31 13.96
CA LYS A 86 -10.77 0.11 15.35
C LYS A 86 -9.73 1.13 15.81
N ARG A 87 -8.49 0.98 15.34
CA ARG A 87 -7.36 1.81 15.76
C ARG A 87 -7.57 3.29 15.42
N PHE A 88 -8.23 3.57 14.30
CA PHE A 88 -8.50 4.92 13.81
C PHE A 88 -9.99 5.28 13.77
N ASP A 89 -10.82 4.56 14.55
CA ASP A 89 -12.27 4.77 14.67
C ASP A 89 -12.97 4.99 13.32
N MET A 90 -12.68 4.10 12.36
CA MET A 90 -13.18 4.25 10.99
C MET A 90 -14.65 3.85 10.90
N ASN A 91 -15.43 4.64 10.19
CA ASN A 91 -16.74 4.21 9.71
C ASN A 91 -16.59 3.34 8.45
N GLN A 92 -17.70 2.77 7.98
CA GLN A 92 -17.70 1.89 6.80
C GLN A 92 -17.23 2.59 5.52
N GLU A 93 -17.59 3.86 5.34
CA GLU A 93 -17.22 4.66 4.16
C GLU A 93 -15.70 4.90 4.10
N LYS A 94 -15.11 5.44 5.17
CA LYS A 94 -13.67 5.68 5.27
C LYS A 94 -12.84 4.40 5.13
N PHE A 95 -13.38 3.29 5.61
CA PHE A 95 -12.75 1.98 5.47
C PHE A 95 -12.77 1.49 4.02
N GLU A 96 -13.90 1.65 3.34
CA GLU A 96 -14.04 1.26 1.94
C GLU A 96 -13.14 2.13 1.05
N GLU A 97 -13.08 3.45 1.28
CA GLU A 97 -12.13 4.35 0.60
C GLU A 97 -10.68 3.87 0.74
N LEU A 98 -10.24 3.58 1.97
CA LEU A 98 -8.89 3.08 2.22
C LEU A 98 -8.66 1.75 1.51
N PHE A 99 -9.62 0.83 1.59
CA PHE A 99 -9.52 -0.47 0.93
C PHE A 99 -9.34 -0.32 -0.59
N GLN A 100 -10.15 0.51 -1.25
CA GLN A 100 -10.06 0.75 -2.69
C GLN A 100 -8.73 1.40 -3.08
N LEU A 101 -8.25 2.38 -2.31
CA LEU A 101 -6.95 3.02 -2.54
C LEU A 101 -5.81 2.01 -2.44
N ILE A 102 -5.78 1.20 -1.38
CA ILE A 102 -4.73 0.20 -1.16
C ILE A 102 -4.79 -0.88 -2.25
N MET A 103 -5.97 -1.39 -2.59
CA MET A 103 -6.15 -2.34 -3.70
C MET A 103 -5.62 -1.79 -5.01
N SER A 104 -5.89 -0.52 -5.33
CA SER A 104 -5.35 0.12 -6.53
C SER A 104 -3.81 0.16 -6.53
N LYS A 105 -3.16 0.29 -5.37
CA LYS A 105 -1.68 0.25 -5.29
C LYS A 105 -1.16 -1.16 -5.47
N VAL A 106 -1.84 -2.17 -4.92
CA VAL A 106 -1.49 -3.57 -5.14
C VAL A 106 -1.60 -3.91 -6.63
N GLU A 107 -2.70 -3.58 -7.29
CA GLU A 107 -2.92 -3.91 -8.71
C GLU A 107 -1.92 -3.23 -9.67
N ASN A 108 -1.47 -2.01 -9.36
CA ASN A 108 -0.60 -1.23 -10.25
C ASN A 108 0.90 -1.40 -10.01
N TYR A 109 1.32 -1.90 -8.84
CA TYR A 109 2.73 -1.93 -8.44
C TYR A 109 3.21 -3.29 -7.94
N ALA A 110 2.34 -4.29 -7.88
CA ALA A 110 2.72 -5.67 -7.60
C ALA A 110 3.42 -6.27 -8.83
N GLU A 111 4.74 -6.06 -8.91
CA GLU A 111 5.67 -6.67 -9.86
C GLU A 111 6.34 -7.92 -9.27
#